data_AF-A0A2T2WPF3-F1
#
_entry.id   AF-A0A2T2WPF3-F1
#
_cell.length_a   1.000
_cell.length_b   1.000
_cell.length_c   1.000
_cell.angle_alpha   90.00
_cell.angle_beta   90.00
_cell.angle_gamma   90.00
#
_symmetry.space_group_name_H-M   'P 1'
#
loop_
_entity.id
_entity.type
_entity.pdbx_description
1 polymer ?
#
loop_
_entity_poly.entity_id
_entity_poly.type
_entity_poly.pdbx_seq_one_letter_code
_entity_poly.pdbx_strand_id
1 'polypeptide(L)' 'MARVNPQYVVADMVDAATFPSLSDRYGVSSVPVTIVNGNAQQVGAVPEAQLTAVIRRELGQ' A
#
# COMPACT_ATOMS: atom_id res chain seq x y z
N MET A 1 -4.42 15.13 -9.25
CA MET A 1 -3.00 15.59 -9.25
C MET A 1 -2.25 14.73 -8.25
N ALA A 2 -1.05 14.23 -8.57
CA ALA A 2 -0.25 13.47 -7.61
C ALA A 2 0.32 14.40 -6.52
N ARG A 3 0.24 13.99 -5.25
CA ARG A 3 0.83 14.70 -4.10
C ARG A 3 2.10 13.96 -3.66
N VAL A 4 3.20 14.68 -3.52
CA VAL A 4 4.50 14.13 -3.11
C VAL A 4 4.85 14.65 -1.72
N ASN A 5 5.24 13.75 -0.81
CA ASN A 5 5.69 14.11 0.54
C ASN A 5 6.86 13.20 0.96
N PRO A 6 8.08 13.47 0.47
CA PRO A 6 9.21 12.57 0.67
C PRO A 6 9.74 12.57 2.10
N GLN A 7 9.38 13.57 2.92
CA GLN A 7 9.80 13.65 4.31
C GLN A 7 9.06 12.62 5.18
N TYR A 8 7.82 12.26 4.82
CA TYR A 8 6.96 11.42 5.66
C TYR A 8 6.42 10.19 4.94
N VAL A 9 6.46 10.13 3.61
CA VAL A 9 5.91 9.05 2.80
C VAL A 9 6.97 8.53 1.84
N VAL A 10 7.35 7.27 2.03
CA VAL A 10 8.17 6.51 1.08
C VAL A 10 7.27 5.42 0.50
N ALA A 11 7.30 5.25 -0.82
CA ALA A 11 6.50 4.26 -1.51
C ALA A 11 7.32 3.67 -2.67
N ASP A 12 7.35 2.35 -2.73
CA ASP A 12 8.00 1.60 -3.80
C ASP A 12 6.96 0.74 -4.53
N MET A 13 7.04 0.74 -5.86
CA MET A 13 6.25 -0.19 -6.67
C MET A 13 6.97 -1.53 -6.70
N VAL A 14 6.25 -2.60 -6.35
CA VAL A 14 6.74 -3.98 -6.44
C VAL A 14 5.92 -4.73 -7.46
N ASP A 15 6.59 -5.33 -8.44
CA ASP A 15 5.96 -6.22 -9.41
C ASP A 15 5.76 -7.61 -8.80
N ALA A 16 4.49 -8.02 -8.66
CA ALA A 16 4.13 -9.26 -7.97
C ALA A 16 4.66 -10.53 -8.66
N ALA A 17 4.83 -10.51 -10.00
CA ALA A 17 5.35 -11.63 -10.76
C ALA A 17 6.88 -11.78 -10.60
N THR A 18 7.56 -10.66 -10.40
CA THR A 18 9.01 -10.61 -10.16
C THR A 18 9.37 -11.02 -8.72
N PHE A 19 8.50 -10.73 -7.75
CA PHE A 19 8.73 -11.00 -6.32
C PHE A 19 7.64 -11.88 -5.69
N PRO A 20 7.52 -13.16 -6.10
CA PRO A 20 6.45 -14.05 -5.62
C PRO A 20 6.50 -14.26 -4.10
N SER A 21 7.69 -14.33 -3.50
CA SER A 21 7.86 -14.49 -2.04
C SER A 21 7.31 -13.31 -1.23
N LEU A 22 7.32 -12.09 -1.79
CA LEU A 22 6.67 -10.93 -1.16
C LEU A 22 5.15 -11.03 -1.26
N SER A 23 4.65 -11.53 -2.39
CA SER A 23 3.22 -11.80 -2.58
C SER A 23 2.72 -12.83 -1.56
N ASP A 24 3.45 -13.94 -1.37
CA ASP A 24 3.15 -14.94 -0.33
C ASP A 24 3.19 -14.33 1.07
N ARG A 25 4.25 -13.57 1.40
CA ARG A 25 4.43 -12.95 2.72
C ARG A 25 3.27 -12.04 3.11
N TYR A 26 2.73 -11.28 2.17
CA TYR A 26 1.62 -10.35 2.41
C TYR A 26 0.26 -10.91 1.98
N GLY A 27 0.16 -12.19 1.63
CA GLY A 27 -1.09 -12.83 1.22
C GLY A 27 -1.76 -12.17 0.02
N VAL A 28 -0.97 -11.71 -0.96
CA VAL A 28 -1.46 -11.01 -2.14
C VAL A 28 -2.16 -11.98 -3.08
N SER A 29 -3.48 -11.85 -3.19
CA SER A 29 -4.33 -12.68 -4.04
C SER A 29 -4.80 -11.97 -5.32
N SER A 30 -4.78 -10.64 -5.33
CA SER A 30 -5.12 -9.82 -6.51
C SER A 30 -4.35 -8.50 -6.50
N VAL A 31 -4.20 -7.91 -7.68
CA VAL A 31 -3.50 -6.64 -7.90
C VAL A 31 -4.44 -5.61 -8.56
N PRO A 32 -4.25 -4.30 -8.33
CA PRO A 32 -3.22 -3.69 -7.48
C PRO A 32 -3.53 -3.86 -5.98
N VAL A 33 -2.48 -3.96 -5.17
CA VAL A 33 -2.56 -3.99 -3.69
C VAL A 33 -1.54 -3.01 -3.12
N THR A 34 -1.91 -2.31 -2.06
CA THR A 34 -1.00 -1.43 -1.31
C THR A 34 -0.86 -1.97 0.11
N ILE A 35 0.39 -2.14 0.55
CA ILE A 35 0.73 -2.51 1.91
C ILE A 35 1.27 -1.27 2.62
N VAL A 36 0.70 -0.91 3.77
CA VAL A 36 1.10 0.27 4.54
C VAL A 36 1.81 -0.19 5.82
N ASN A 37 3.05 0.27 6.02
CA ASN A 37 3.90 -0.06 7.16
C ASN A 37 4.03 -1.57 7.45
N GLY A 38 3.84 -2.42 6.43
CA GLY A 38 3.90 -3.88 6.55
C GLY A 38 2.71 -4.55 7.23
N ASN A 39 1.67 -3.79 7.63
CA ASN A 39 0.56 -4.29 8.44
C ASN A 39 -0.80 -4.12 7.76
N ALA A 40 -1.19 -2.90 7.38
CA ALA A 40 -2.44 -2.72 6.65
C ALA A 40 -2.30 -3.10 5.18
N GLN A 41 -3.41 -3.60 4.66
CA GLN A 41 -3.58 -3.95 3.26
C GLN A 41 -4.80 -3.24 2.69
N GLN A 42 -4.61 -2.60 1.53
CA GLN A 42 -5.69 -2.06 0.71
C GLN A 42 -5.65 -2.72 -0.66
N VAL A 43 -6.68 -3.50 -0.97
CA VAL A 43 -6.83 -4.18 -2.27
C VAL A 43 -7.61 -3.29 -3.23
N GLY A 44 -7.19 -3.29 -4.49
CA GLY A 44 -7.83 -2.56 -5.58
C GLY A 44 -7.43 -1.09 -5.67
N ALA A 45 -7.82 -0.46 -6.77
CA ALA A 45 -7.70 0.98 -6.93
C ALA A 45 -8.86 1.67 -6.19
N VAL A 46 -8.54 2.40 -5.13
CA VAL A 46 -9.52 3.13 -4.32
C VAL A 46 -9.34 4.64 -4.43
N PRO A 47 -10.38 5.45 -4.11
CA PRO A 47 -10.23 6.90 -4.03
C PRO A 47 -9.16 7.31 -3.00
N GLU A 48 -8.49 8.44 -3.25
CA GLU A 48 -7.42 8.98 -2.39
C GLU A 48 -7.84 9.14 -0.93
N ALA A 49 -9.08 9.57 -0.69
CA ALA A 49 -9.62 9.73 0.66
C ALA A 49 -9.66 8.39 1.43
N GLN A 50 -9.96 7.28 0.74
CA GLN A 50 -10.00 5.96 1.35
C GLN A 50 -8.59 5.46 1.66
N LEU A 51 -7.63 5.62 0.73
CA LEU A 51 -6.24 5.26 0.98
C LEU A 51 -5.65 6.06 2.15
N THR A 52 -5.95 7.37 2.21
CA THR A 52 -5.51 8.24 3.31
C THR A 52 -6.09 7.80 4.65
N ALA A 53 -7.34 7.34 4.68
CA ALA A 53 -7.96 6.82 5.91
C ALA A 53 -7.26 5.56 6.41
N VAL A 54 -6.86 4.65 5.51
CA VAL A 54 -6.06 3.47 5.87
C VAL A 54 -4.71 3.89 6.46
N ILE A 55 -4.01 4.84 5.81
CA ILE A 55 -2.72 5.33 6.31
C ILE A 55 -2.86 5.96 7.70
N ARG A 56 -3.88 6.80 7.92
CA ARG A 56 -4.13 7.43 9.24
C ARG A 56 -4.43 6.42 10.32
N ARG A 57 -5.27 5.43 10.01
CA ARG A 57 -5.59 4.33 10.94
C ARG A 57 -4.33 3.58 11.38
N GLU A 58 -3.42 3.29 10.44
CA GLU A 58 -2.15 2.63 10.75
C GLU A 58 -1.19 3.50 11.59
N LEU A 59 -1.31 4.82 11.48
CA LEU A 59 -0.57 5.77 12.31
C LEU A 59 -1.24 6.02 13.67
N GLY A 60 -2.39 5.39 13.96
CA GLY A 60 -3.15 5.60 15.19
C GLY A 60 -3.86 6.95 15.26
N GLN A 61 -4.18 7.53 14.10
CA GLN A 61 -4.89 8.82 13.96
C GLN A 61 -6.37 8.65 13.60
#